data_AF-A0A1Z9N1I4-F1
#
_entry.id   AF-A0A1Z9N1I4-F1
#
_cell.length_a   1.000
_cell.length_b   1.000
_cell.length_c   1.000
_cell.angle_alpha   90.00
_cell.angle_beta   90.00
_cell.angle_gamma   90.00
#
_symmetry.space_group_name_H-M   'P 1'
#
loop_
_entity.id
_entity.type
_entity.pdbx_description
1 polymer ?
#
loop_
_entity_poly.entity_id
_entity_poly.type
_entity_poly.pdbx_seq_one_letter_code
_entity_poly.pdbx_strand_id
1 'polypeptide(L)'
;MIIPVAAFIYVYFEGKGKRETVLEISKNLDDPSKVEELLKIFEERKKEPIDYRRSGVITIFVGIGLYLLGFLALGSILQGVGALVSFIGFGTLIAGYLYPNTGKELTDAVEEFEKK
;
A
#
# COMPACT_ATOMS: atom_id res chain seq x y z
N MET A 1 -12.31 6.70 -18.84
CA MET A 1 -12.99 5.67 -18.01
C MET A 1 -12.47 4.23 -18.19
N ILE A 2 -11.63 3.92 -19.19
CA ILE A 2 -11.12 2.55 -19.43
C ILE A 2 -10.07 2.10 -18.40
N ILE A 3 -9.20 3.02 -17.95
CA ILE A 3 -8.10 2.74 -17.03
C ILE A 3 -8.57 2.17 -15.67
N PRO A 4 -9.56 2.75 -14.96
CA PRO A 4 -10.01 2.19 -13.69
C PRO A 4 -10.67 0.81 -13.83
N VAL A 5 -11.36 0.55 -14.96
CA VAL A 5 -11.97 -0.76 -15.23
C VAL A 5 -10.91 -1.83 -15.50
N ALA A 6 -9.87 -1.49 -16.27
CA ALA A 6 -8.75 -2.41 -16.52
C ALA A 6 -7.98 -2.73 -15.22
N ALA A 7 -7.72 -1.73 -14.39
CA ALA A 7 -7.10 -1.92 -13.07
C ALA A 7 -7.96 -2.82 -12.17
N PHE A 8 -9.29 -2.62 -12.17
CA PHE A 8 -10.22 -3.46 -11.41
C PHE A 8 -10.21 -4.91 -11.90
N ILE A 9 -10.24 -5.13 -13.21
CA ILE A 9 -10.17 -6.46 -13.83
C ILE A 9 -8.87 -7.16 -13.43
N TYR A 10 -7.73 -6.46 -13.50
CA TYR A 10 -6.44 -7.03 -13.09
C TYR A 10 -6.44 -7.46 -11.62
N VAL A 11 -6.91 -6.61 -10.71
CA VAL A 11 -7.01 -6.91 -9.27
C VAL A 11 -7.95 -8.10 -9.01
N TYR A 12 -9.07 -8.17 -9.73
CA TYR A 12 -10.03 -9.27 -9.60
C TYR A 12 -9.42 -10.61 -10.02
N PHE A 13 -8.74 -10.66 -11.17
CA PHE A 13 -8.07 -11.87 -11.65
C PHE A 13 -6.89 -12.28 -10.76
N GLU A 14 -6.09 -11.32 -10.27
CA GLU A 14 -4.99 -11.60 -9.34
C GLU A 14 -5.53 -12.21 -8.02
N GLY A 15 -6.65 -11.72 -7.51
CA GLY A 15 -7.30 -12.28 -6.32
C GLY A 15 -7.91 -13.66 -6.54
N LYS A 16 -8.54 -13.86 -7.70
CA LYS A 16 -9.18 -15.15 -8.05
C LYS A 16 -8.16 -16.26 -8.22
N GLY A 17 -7.07 -16.02 -8.96
CA GLY A 17 -6.01 -17.01 -9.18
C GLY A 17 -5.35 -17.48 -7.88
N LYS A 18 -5.08 -16.56 -6.94
CA LYS A 18 -4.52 -16.92 -5.63
C LYS A 18 -5.42 -17.87 -4.83
N ARG A 19 -6.73 -17.62 -4.80
CA ARG A 19 -7.70 -18.44 -4.07
C ARG A 19 -7.83 -19.85 -4.65
N GLU A 20 -7.80 -19.95 -5.98
CA GLU A 20 -7.92 -21.22 -6.70
C GLU A 20 -6.69 -22.10 -6.45
N THR A 21 -5.49 -21.53 -6.52
CA THR A 21 -4.23 -22.21 -6.20
C THR A 21 -4.18 -22.68 -4.75
N VAL A 22 -4.58 -21.85 -3.78
CA VAL A 22 -4.63 -22.25 -2.37
C VAL A 22 -5.62 -23.41 -2.14
N LEU A 23 -6.76 -23.40 -2.84
CA LEU A 23 -7.76 -24.46 -2.75
C LEU A 23 -7.30 -25.79 -3.38
N GLU A 24 -6.48 -25.75 -4.43
CA GLU A 24 -5.87 -26.95 -5.02
C GLU A 24 -4.77 -27.52 -4.14
N ILE A 25 -3.92 -26.67 -3.56
CA ILE A 25 -2.84 -27.11 -2.67
C ILE A 25 -3.42 -27.69 -1.38
N SER A 26 -4.48 -27.09 -0.82
CA SER A 26 -5.12 -27.60 0.41
C SER A 26 -5.77 -28.98 0.25
N LYS A 27 -6.24 -29.33 -0.96
CA LYS A 27 -6.79 -30.65 -1.26
C LYS A 27 -5.74 -31.76 -1.36
N ASN A 28 -4.47 -31.39 -1.60
CA ASN A 28 -3.34 -32.31 -1.73
C ASN A 28 -2.43 -32.31 -0.49
N LEU A 29 -2.79 -31.57 0.56
CA LEU A 29 -2.03 -31.48 1.81
C LEU A 29 -2.71 -32.33 2.88
N ASP A 30 -2.03 -33.36 3.36
CA ASP A 30 -2.52 -34.24 4.44
C ASP A 30 -2.47 -33.60 5.84
N ASP A 31 -1.75 -32.47 5.98
CA ASP A 31 -1.45 -31.84 7.26
C ASP A 31 -2.02 -30.40 7.35
N PRO A 32 -3.06 -30.17 8.19
CA PRO A 32 -3.74 -28.87 8.27
C PRO A 32 -2.83 -27.73 8.71
N SER A 33 -1.75 -28.01 9.45
CA SER A 33 -0.79 -26.99 9.90
C SER A 33 -0.02 -26.34 8.74
N LYS A 34 0.21 -27.05 7.63
CA LYS A 34 0.90 -26.50 6.45
C LYS A 34 -0.01 -25.65 5.57
N VAL A 35 -1.32 -25.86 5.64
CA VAL A 35 -2.32 -25.03 4.95
C VAL A 35 -2.35 -23.63 5.56
N GLU A 36 -2.23 -23.54 6.88
CA GLU A 36 -2.17 -22.28 7.62
C GLU A 36 -0.89 -21.49 7.31
N GLU A 37 0.24 -22.18 7.12
CA GLU A 37 1.51 -21.58 6.72
C GLU A 37 1.49 -21.07 5.27
N LEU A 38 0.87 -21.80 4.34
CA LEU A 38 0.63 -21.35 2.97
C LEU A 38 -0.31 -20.14 2.91
N LEU A 39 -1.40 -20.17 3.69
CA LEU A 39 -2.32 -19.04 3.81
C LEU A 39 -1.59 -17.80 4.33
N LYS A 40 -0.72 -17.96 5.33
CA LYS A 40 0.17 -16.89 5.79
C LYS A 40 1.03 -16.37 4.64
N ILE A 41 1.73 -17.19 3.88
CA ILE A 41 2.57 -16.72 2.75
C ILE A 41 1.76 -15.92 1.70
N PHE A 42 0.50 -16.30 1.45
CA PHE A 42 -0.37 -15.60 0.49
C PHE A 42 -1.04 -14.32 1.06
N GLU A 43 -1.38 -14.30 2.35
CA GLU A 43 -1.94 -13.12 3.05
C GLU A 43 -0.85 -12.12 3.46
N GLU A 44 0.33 -12.62 3.82
CA GLU A 44 1.52 -11.91 4.27
C GLU A 44 2.32 -11.32 3.09
N ARG A 45 1.60 -10.94 2.03
CA ARG A 45 1.86 -9.66 1.35
C ARG A 45 1.57 -8.52 2.35
N LYS A 46 2.18 -8.54 3.53
CA LYS A 46 2.32 -7.39 4.42
C LYS A 46 2.99 -6.34 3.54
N LYS A 47 2.20 -5.43 2.96
CA LYS A 47 2.75 -4.16 2.48
C LYS A 47 3.55 -3.64 3.66
N GLU A 48 4.86 -3.46 3.45
CA GLU A 48 5.77 -2.88 4.44
C GLU A 48 5.04 -1.75 5.19
N PRO A 49 5.26 -1.60 6.51
CA PRO A 49 4.57 -0.59 7.30
C PRO A 49 4.63 0.73 6.55
N ILE A 50 3.47 1.19 6.06
CA ILE A 50 3.40 2.34 5.16
C ILE A 50 3.98 3.51 5.93
N ASP A 51 5.20 3.92 5.62
CA ASP A 51 5.81 5.07 6.28
C ASP A 51 5.08 6.32 5.79
N TYR A 52 4.09 6.73 6.57
CA TYR A 52 3.24 7.87 6.30
C TYR A 52 4.06 9.17 6.20
N ARG A 53 5.24 9.25 6.82
CA ARG A 53 6.15 10.40 6.69
C ARG A 53 6.76 10.45 5.30
N ARG A 54 7.31 9.31 4.83
CA ARG A 54 7.88 9.19 3.48
C ARG A 54 6.81 9.43 2.42
N SER A 55 5.66 8.80 2.58
CA SER A 55 4.52 8.98 1.68
C SER A 55 4.02 10.43 1.65
N GLY A 56 3.98 11.10 2.81
CA GLY A 56 3.57 12.49 2.91
C GLY A 56 4.53 13.45 2.22
N VAL A 57 5.84 13.29 2.41
CA VAL A 57 6.84 14.10 1.69
C VAL A 57 6.69 13.93 0.17
N ILE A 58 6.60 12.69 -0.32
CA ILE A 58 6.43 12.41 -1.75
C ILE A 58 5.17 13.09 -2.30
N THR A 59 4.06 12.99 -1.56
CA THR A 59 2.77 13.57 -1.97
C THR A 59 2.82 15.10 -2.04
N ILE A 60 3.53 15.76 -1.11
CA ILE A 60 3.76 17.22 -1.16
C ILE A 60 4.53 17.59 -2.43
N PHE A 61 5.62 16.89 -2.74
CA PHE A 61 6.41 17.16 -3.96
C PHE A 61 5.61 16.94 -5.25
N VAL A 62 4.76 15.90 -5.30
CA VAL A 62 3.85 15.68 -6.43
C VAL A 62 2.87 16.85 -6.56
N GLY A 63 2.29 17.31 -5.45
CA GLY A 63 1.37 18.45 -5.44
C GLY A 63 2.04 19.74 -5.93
N ILE A 64 3.26 20.04 -5.47
CA ILE A 64 4.05 21.19 -5.93
C ILE A 64 4.35 21.07 -7.43
N GLY A 65 4.74 19.88 -7.89
CA GLY A 65 4.99 19.63 -9.31
C GLY A 65 3.76 19.89 -10.19
N LEU A 66 2.58 19.42 -9.76
CA LEU A 66 1.31 19.69 -10.44
C LEU A 66 0.94 21.18 -10.40
N TYR A 67 1.19 21.85 -9.28
CA TYR A 67 0.94 23.28 -9.14
C TYR A 67 1.79 24.09 -10.11
N LEU A 68 3.09 23.82 -10.15
CA LEU A 68 4.04 24.48 -11.06
C LEU A 68 3.72 24.17 -12.51
N LEU A 69 3.34 22.92 -12.83
CA LEU A 69 2.92 22.55 -14.18
C LEU A 69 1.65 23.28 -14.61
N GLY A 70 0.70 23.46 -13.69
CA GLY A 70 -0.48 24.29 -13.91
C GLY A 70 -0.11 25.76 -14.15
N PHE A 71 0.85 26.29 -13.40
CA PHE A 71 1.36 27.65 -13.58
C PHE A 71 2.08 27.88 -14.90
N LEU A 72 2.87 26.91 -15.35
CA LEU A 72 3.70 27.06 -16.55
C LEU A 72 2.95 26.79 -17.86
N ALA A 73 1.99 25.86 -17.88
CA ALA A 73 1.44 25.37 -19.14
C ALA A 73 -0.07 25.05 -19.16
N LEU A 74 -0.65 24.56 -18.06
CA LEU A 74 -1.96 23.88 -18.09
C LEU A 74 -3.11 24.66 -17.43
N GLY A 75 -2.84 25.79 -16.79
CA GLY A 75 -3.85 26.72 -16.27
C GLY A 75 -4.27 26.49 -14.81
N SER A 76 -5.24 27.29 -14.37
CA SER A 76 -5.64 27.43 -12.96
C SER A 76 -6.27 26.18 -12.34
N ILE A 77 -6.90 25.32 -13.16
CA ILE A 77 -7.48 24.06 -12.67
C ILE A 77 -6.39 23.14 -12.16
N LEU A 78 -5.29 22.99 -12.90
CA LEU A 78 -4.19 22.11 -12.49
C LEU A 78 -3.40 22.70 -11.31
N GLN A 79 -3.30 24.03 -11.23
CA GLN A 79 -2.81 24.70 -10.03
C GLN A 79 -3.66 24.33 -8.80
N GLY A 80 -4.98 24.39 -8.92
CA GLY A 80 -5.89 24.00 -7.84
C GLY A 80 -5.71 22.53 -7.42
N VAL A 81 -5.58 21.62 -8.40
CA VAL A 81 -5.29 20.20 -8.13
C VAL A 81 -3.95 20.04 -7.41
N GLY A 82 -2.90 20.72 -7.85
CA GLY A 82 -1.59 20.68 -7.20
C GLY A 82 -1.60 21.21 -5.77
N ALA A 83 -2.32 22.30 -5.51
CA ALA A 83 -2.50 22.85 -4.17
C ALA A 83 -3.23 21.84 -3.26
N LEU A 84 -4.29 21.21 -3.76
CA LEU A 84 -5.06 20.20 -3.02
C LEU A 84 -4.22 18.96 -2.69
N VAL A 85 -3.47 18.43 -3.66
CA VAL A 85 -2.57 17.28 -3.45
C VAL A 85 -1.46 17.63 -2.44
N SER A 86 -0.92 18.85 -2.49
CA SER A 86 0.07 19.31 -1.50
C SER A 86 -0.51 19.31 -0.08
N PHE A 87 -1.76 19.76 0.08
CA PHE A 87 -2.44 19.80 1.37
C PHE A 87 -2.71 18.40 1.94
N ILE A 88 -3.08 17.45 1.08
CA ILE A 88 -3.20 16.03 1.45
C ILE A 88 -1.85 15.50 1.94
N GLY A 89 -0.77 15.83 1.24
CA GLY A 89 0.59 15.45 1.60
C GLY A 89 0.98 15.94 3.00
N PHE A 90 0.64 17.18 3.35
CA PHE A 90 0.83 17.71 4.71
C PHE A 90 0.07 16.90 5.75
N GLY A 91 -1.20 16.55 5.50
CA GLY A 91 -2.00 15.71 6.39
C GLY A 91 -1.37 14.33 6.62
N THR A 92 -0.89 13.67 5.56
CA THR A 92 -0.21 12.37 5.68
C THR A 92 1.12 12.45 6.41
N LEU A 93 1.87 13.55 6.24
CA LEU A 93 3.12 13.77 6.95
C LEU A 93 2.87 13.95 8.45
N ILE A 94 1.87 14.76 8.83
CA ILE A 94 1.46 14.93 10.23
C ILE A 94 0.99 13.61 10.83
N ALA A 95 0.16 12.85 10.11
CA ALA A 95 -0.30 11.53 10.56
C ALA A 95 0.86 10.56 10.81
N GLY A 96 1.91 10.60 9.98
CA GLY A 96 3.10 9.79 10.18
C GLY A 96 3.96 10.16 11.38
N TYR A 97 3.88 11.41 11.85
CA TYR A 97 4.49 11.80 13.13
C TYR A 97 3.60 11.48 14.34
N LEU A 98 2.28 11.60 14.18
CA LEU A 98 1.30 11.37 15.26
C LEU A 98 1.08 9.87 15.54
N TYR A 99 1.16 9.03 14.52
CA TYR A 99 1.08 7.56 14.59
C TYR A 99 2.36 6.92 14.05
N PRO A 100 3.47 7.00 14.78
CA PRO A 100 4.73 6.43 14.34
C PRO A 100 4.64 4.89 14.29
N ASN A 101 5.04 4.30 13.16
CA ASN A 101 5.03 2.84 12.94
C ASN A 101 6.05 2.06 13.80
N THR A 102 6.84 2.74 14.62
CA THR A 102 7.95 2.18 15.42
C THR A 102 7.51 1.01 16.32
N GLY A 103 6.25 0.99 16.76
CA GLY A 103 5.72 -0.12 17.54
C GLY A 103 5.66 -1.45 16.78
N LYS A 104 5.40 -1.43 15.47
CA LYS A 104 5.28 -2.66 14.66
C LYS A 104 6.65 -3.25 14.29
N GLU A 105 7.63 -2.41 14.00
CA GLU A 105 9.00 -2.87 13.69
C GLU A 105 9.67 -3.54 14.91
N LEU A 106 9.43 -3.00 16.11
CA LEU A 106 9.89 -3.62 17.36
C LEU A 106 9.17 -4.95 17.65
N THR A 107 7.84 -5.01 17.48
CA THR A 107 7.10 -6.26 17.70
C THR A 107 7.50 -7.34 16.71
N ASP A 108 7.63 -7.03 15.42
CA ASP A 108 8.06 -8.00 14.40
C ASP A 108 9.49 -8.49 14.71
N ALA A 109 10.42 -7.62 15.14
CA ALA A 109 11.78 -8.01 15.52
C ALA A 109 11.83 -8.88 16.80
N VAL A 110 10.95 -8.63 17.77
CA VAL A 110 10.84 -9.44 19.00
C VAL A 110 10.24 -10.81 18.67
N GLU A 111 9.21 -10.86 17.83
CA GLU A 111 8.58 -12.11 17.41
C GLU A 111 9.53 -12.99 16.58
N GLU A 112 10.43 -12.38 15.81
CA GLU A 112 11.49 -13.07 15.07
C GLU A 112 12.61 -13.59 15.99
N PHE A 113 12.90 -12.88 17.10
CA PHE A 113 13.81 -13.34 18.15
C PHE A 113 13.21 -14.47 19.01
N GLU A 114 11.90 -14.45 19.29
CA GLU A 114 11.22 -15.49 20.09
C GLU A 114 10.98 -16.79 19.31
N LYS A 115 10.92 -16.74 17.97
CA LYS A 115 10.81 -17.93 17.12
C LYS A 115 12.14 -18.66 16.89
N LYS A 116 13.26 -18.12 17.37
CA LYS A 116 14.62 -18.68 17.22
C LYS A 116 15.08 -19.39 18.49
#